data_AF-A0A346RZV9-F1
#
_entry.id   AF-A0A346RZV9-F1
#
_cell.length_a   1.000
_cell.length_b   1.000
_cell.length_c   1.000
_cell.angle_alpha   90.00
_cell.angle_beta   90.00
_cell.angle_gamma   90.00
#
_symmetry.space_group_name_H-M   'P 1'
#
loop_
_entity.id
_entity.type
_entity.pdbx_description
1 polymer ?
#
loop_
_entity_poly.entity_id
_entity_poly.type
_entity_poly.pdbx_seq_one_letter_code
_entity_poly.pdbx_strand_id
1 'polypeptide(L)'
;MSRIALLLLGSFLMASLAHADPGQPNFMPALWGDGEVWGTKGTTTLPSPRANNIQSFDALYVVTNSNNPQGQLPVAEAAPGNSAYNGGRWFTHTVEWTESAFMYHGFVPILKSYEDIQYHESMNHLVITPGSFADGPPPYFQCPLLPVK
;
A
#
# COMPACT_ATOMS: atom_id res chain seq x y z
N MET A 1 -38.38 -19.12 46.14
CA MET A 1 -38.15 -18.77 44.71
C MET A 1 -38.56 -17.32 44.51
N SER A 2 -37.82 -16.54 43.69
CA SER A 2 -37.83 -15.05 43.62
C SER A 2 -36.73 -14.45 44.52
N ARG A 3 -35.79 -13.59 44.07
CA ARG A 3 -35.84 -12.54 43.04
C ARG A 3 -34.53 -12.47 42.24
N ILE A 4 -34.66 -12.38 40.92
CA ILE A 4 -33.60 -12.06 39.95
C ILE A 4 -33.11 -10.65 40.24
N ALA A 5 -31.83 -10.51 40.59
CA ALA A 5 -31.17 -9.22 40.76
C ALA A 5 -30.79 -8.66 39.37
N LEU A 6 -31.42 -7.54 39.04
CA LEU A 6 -31.23 -6.76 37.83
C LEU A 6 -29.86 -6.07 37.90
N LEU A 7 -28.88 -6.57 37.15
CA LEU A 7 -27.59 -5.91 36.90
C LEU A 7 -27.76 -4.97 35.70
N LEU A 8 -27.98 -3.69 35.98
CA LEU A 8 -28.00 -2.62 34.99
C LEU A 8 -26.83 -1.65 35.25
N LEU A 9 -26.25 -1.24 34.12
CA LEU A 9 -25.50 -0.01 33.86
C LEU A 9 -24.03 0.07 34.30
N GLY A 10 -23.16 0.12 33.29
CA GLY A 10 -21.80 0.61 33.43
C GLY A 10 -20.94 0.68 32.17
N SER A 11 -21.51 0.72 30.95
CA SER A 11 -20.70 0.88 29.73
C SER A 11 -20.43 2.37 29.45
N PHE A 12 -19.47 2.94 30.18
CA PHE A 12 -18.87 4.23 29.83
C PHE A 12 -18.04 4.03 28.56
N LEU A 13 -18.60 4.41 27.40
CA LEU A 13 -17.86 4.55 26.15
C LEU A 13 -16.79 5.63 26.34
N MET A 14 -15.55 5.20 26.58
CA MET A 14 -14.37 6.03 26.43
C MET A 14 -14.26 6.43 24.95
N ALA A 15 -14.86 7.55 24.57
CA ALA A 15 -14.64 8.16 23.28
C ALA A 15 -13.21 8.74 23.26
N SER A 16 -12.27 7.97 22.71
CA SER A 16 -10.94 8.48 22.42
C SER A 16 -11.04 9.58 21.36
N LEU A 17 -10.44 10.74 21.63
CA LEU A 17 -10.31 11.81 20.65
C LEU A 17 -9.41 11.31 19.50
N ALA A 18 -10.02 10.95 18.37
CA ALA A 18 -9.28 10.64 17.16
C ALA A 18 -8.60 11.92 16.66
N HIS A 19 -7.28 11.98 16.81
CA HIS A 19 -6.47 13.04 16.21
C HIS A 19 -6.08 12.62 14.81
N ALA A 20 -6.39 13.44 13.81
CA ALA A 20 -5.93 13.22 12.46
C ALA A 20 -4.45 13.58 12.35
N ASP A 21 -3.64 12.65 11.84
CA ASP A 21 -2.22 12.90 11.63
C ASP A 21 -1.98 14.08 10.66
N PRO A 22 -0.94 14.88 10.91
CA PRO A 22 -0.59 16.02 10.06
C PRO A 22 -0.07 15.53 8.71
N GLY A 23 -0.72 15.98 7.64
CA GLY A 23 -0.31 15.72 6.26
C GLY A 23 -1.27 16.39 5.30
N GLN A 24 -0.77 17.22 4.38
CA GLN A 24 -1.63 17.84 3.38
C GLN A 24 -2.01 16.80 2.32
N PRO A 25 -3.31 16.69 1.96
CA PRO A 25 -3.73 15.88 0.83
C PRO A 25 -3.00 16.30 -0.46
N ASN A 26 -2.46 15.32 -1.18
CA ASN A 26 -1.96 15.49 -2.54
C ASN A 26 -2.91 14.78 -3.51
N PHE A 27 -3.58 15.56 -4.35
CA PHE A 27 -4.52 15.04 -5.35
C PHE A 27 -3.87 14.85 -6.74
N MET A 28 -2.54 15.00 -6.85
CA MET A 28 -1.80 14.70 -8.07
C MET A 28 -1.52 13.20 -8.20
N PRO A 29 -1.31 12.67 -9.42
CA PRO A 29 -0.83 11.31 -9.64
C PRO A 29 0.37 10.94 -8.76
N ALA A 30 0.22 9.91 -7.94
CA ALA A 30 1.26 9.49 -7.00
C ALA A 30 1.57 7.99 -7.08
N LEU A 31 0.56 7.15 -7.27
CA LEU A 31 0.73 5.70 -7.44
C LEU A 31 -0.41 5.08 -8.25
N TRP A 32 -0.18 3.88 -8.74
CA TRP A 32 -1.18 3.03 -9.35
C TRP A 32 -1.79 2.07 -8.32
N GLY A 33 -3.08 1.78 -8.43
CA GLY A 33 -3.75 0.76 -7.64
C GLY A 33 -5.03 0.31 -8.34
N ASP A 34 -5.21 -1.00 -8.48
CA ASP A 34 -6.36 -1.61 -9.17
C ASP A 34 -6.59 -1.03 -10.60
N GLY A 35 -5.51 -0.68 -11.32
CA GLY A 35 -5.58 -0.16 -12.68
C GLY A 35 -5.82 1.35 -12.78
N GLU A 36 -6.05 2.03 -11.66
CA GLU A 36 -6.32 3.47 -11.59
C GLU A 36 -5.17 4.25 -10.94
N VAL A 37 -5.05 5.53 -11.28
CA VAL A 37 -4.08 6.43 -10.66
C VAL A 37 -4.71 7.08 -9.43
N TRP A 38 -3.96 7.07 -8.33
CA TRP A 38 -4.36 7.67 -7.07
C TRP A 38 -3.41 8.79 -6.65
N GLY A 39 -3.98 9.82 -6.03
CA GLY A 39 -3.26 10.72 -5.15
C GLY A 39 -3.10 10.11 -3.76
N THR A 40 -2.43 10.82 -2.86
CA THR A 40 -2.15 10.31 -1.52
C THR A 40 -2.21 11.38 -0.45
N LYS A 41 -2.37 10.95 0.80
CA LYS A 41 -2.14 11.79 1.97
C LYS A 41 -1.10 11.12 2.85
N GLY A 42 0.14 11.59 2.83
CA GLY A 42 1.16 11.11 3.77
C GLY A 42 0.71 11.38 5.21
N THR A 43 0.69 10.36 6.07
CA THR A 43 0.32 10.55 7.48
C THR A 43 1.51 10.32 8.40
N THR A 44 2.11 9.13 8.39
CA THR A 44 3.19 8.80 9.35
C THR A 44 3.98 7.56 8.95
N THR A 45 5.18 7.41 9.49
CA THR A 45 5.93 6.14 9.50
C THR A 45 5.35 5.22 10.57
N LEU A 46 5.25 3.92 10.28
CA LEU A 46 4.72 2.93 11.21
C LEU A 46 5.84 2.03 11.75
N PRO A 47 5.71 1.51 12.97
CA PRO A 47 6.61 0.47 13.46
C PRO A 47 6.45 -0.80 12.62
N SER A 48 7.51 -1.62 12.58
CA SER A 48 7.42 -2.94 11.96
C SER A 48 6.27 -3.75 12.59
N PRO A 49 5.44 -4.42 11.78
CA PRO A 49 4.43 -5.33 12.26
C PRO A 49 5.06 -6.53 12.99
N ARG A 50 4.22 -7.19 13.78
CA ARG A 50 4.44 -8.50 14.38
C ARG A 50 3.63 -9.54 13.59
N ALA A 51 3.87 -10.82 13.87
CA ALA A 51 3.17 -11.91 13.19
C ALA A 51 1.64 -11.82 13.26
N ASN A 52 1.07 -11.20 14.30
CA ASN A 52 -0.38 -11.10 14.50
C ASN A 52 -1.03 -9.87 13.83
N ASN A 53 -0.26 -8.95 13.26
CA ASN A 53 -0.80 -7.78 12.56
C ASN A 53 -0.16 -7.49 11.20
N ILE A 54 0.68 -8.40 10.67
CA ILE A 54 1.26 -8.25 9.33
C ILE A 54 0.18 -8.10 8.26
N GLN A 55 -0.95 -8.80 8.40
CA GLN A 55 -2.11 -8.77 7.50
C GLN A 55 -2.87 -7.42 7.49
N SER A 56 -2.51 -6.48 8.36
CA SER A 56 -3.08 -5.13 8.38
C SER A 56 -2.31 -4.15 7.48
N PHE A 57 -1.37 -4.66 6.70
CA PHE A 57 -0.57 -3.91 5.74
C PHE A 57 -0.76 -4.52 4.36
N ASP A 58 -0.88 -3.65 3.36
CA ASP A 58 -0.86 -4.00 1.95
C ASP A 58 0.56 -3.82 1.41
N ALA A 59 0.97 -4.61 0.42
CA ALA A 59 2.23 -4.35 -0.26
C ALA A 59 2.16 -3.06 -1.11
N LEU A 60 3.23 -2.28 -1.07
CA LEU A 60 3.48 -1.19 -2.00
C LEU A 60 4.76 -1.48 -2.79
N TYR A 61 4.60 -1.74 -4.08
CA TYR A 61 5.68 -2.11 -4.98
C TYR A 61 6.31 -0.88 -5.60
N VAL A 62 7.60 -0.65 -5.33
CA VAL A 62 8.34 0.50 -5.86
C VAL A 62 9.37 0.01 -6.85
N VAL A 63 9.15 0.30 -8.13
CA VAL A 63 10.05 -0.10 -9.22
C VAL A 63 11.21 0.89 -9.32
N THR A 64 12.45 0.40 -9.28
CA THR A 64 13.65 1.26 -9.22
C THR A 64 14.41 1.37 -10.53
N ASN A 65 14.16 0.48 -11.49
CA ASN A 65 14.97 0.35 -12.72
C ASN A 65 14.16 0.36 -14.02
N SER A 66 12.92 0.86 -14.02
CA SER A 66 12.09 0.92 -15.24
C SER A 66 12.79 1.75 -16.32
N ASN A 67 12.88 1.19 -17.53
CA ASN A 67 13.38 1.91 -18.71
C ASN A 67 12.25 2.54 -19.55
N ASN A 68 11.00 2.46 -19.09
CA ASN A 68 9.87 3.07 -19.80
C ASN A 68 10.00 4.61 -19.80
N PRO A 69 9.89 5.29 -20.95
CA PRO A 69 10.08 6.75 -21.02
C PRO A 69 9.03 7.55 -20.25
N GLN A 70 7.89 6.96 -19.91
CA GLN A 70 6.86 7.60 -19.09
C GLN A 70 7.16 7.49 -17.58
N GLY A 71 8.20 6.75 -17.20
CA GLY A 71 8.49 6.39 -15.82
C GLY A 71 7.55 5.32 -15.27
N GLN A 72 7.71 5.02 -13.98
CA GLN A 72 6.87 4.08 -13.25
C GLN A 72 6.57 4.68 -11.88
N LEU A 73 5.29 4.86 -11.58
CA LEU A 73 4.84 5.17 -10.23
C LEU A 73 4.82 3.88 -9.39
N PRO A 74 4.87 3.95 -8.06
CA PRO A 74 4.60 2.80 -7.21
C PRO A 74 3.27 2.13 -7.54
N VAL A 75 3.15 0.83 -7.25
CA VAL A 75 1.93 0.04 -7.46
C VAL A 75 1.45 -0.51 -6.11
N ALA A 76 0.20 -0.24 -5.76
CA ALA A 76 -0.44 -0.76 -4.56
C ALA A 76 -1.05 -2.14 -4.81
N GLU A 77 -0.96 -3.03 -3.81
CA GLU A 77 -1.64 -4.34 -3.82
C GLU A 77 -3.16 -4.21 -3.90
N ALA A 78 -3.72 -3.19 -3.24
CA ALA A 78 -5.14 -2.89 -3.21
C ALA A 78 -5.38 -1.38 -3.13
N ALA A 79 -6.53 -0.91 -3.63
CA ALA A 79 -6.95 0.49 -3.59
C ALA A 79 -8.38 0.67 -3.01
N PRO A 80 -8.81 1.91 -2.69
CA PRO A 80 -10.16 2.17 -2.20
C PRO A 80 -11.25 1.56 -3.11
N GLY A 81 -12.18 0.83 -2.50
CA GLY A 81 -13.21 0.05 -3.22
C GLY A 81 -12.93 -1.45 -3.20
N ASN A 82 -11.66 -1.85 -3.07
CA ASN A 82 -11.26 -3.24 -2.84
C ASN A 82 -11.45 -3.59 -1.35
N SER A 83 -12.11 -4.71 -1.05
CA SER A 83 -12.38 -5.13 0.34
C SER A 83 -11.12 -5.54 1.11
N ALA A 84 -10.03 -5.85 0.41
CA ALA A 84 -8.74 -6.15 1.01
C ALA A 84 -7.94 -4.90 1.38
N TYR A 85 -8.32 -3.71 0.90
CA TYR A 85 -7.57 -2.48 1.12
C TYR A 85 -7.51 -2.10 2.60
N ASN A 86 -6.30 -2.05 3.16
CA ASN A 86 -6.02 -1.78 4.56
C ASN A 86 -5.83 -0.29 4.87
N GLY A 87 -6.52 0.58 4.12
CA GLY A 87 -6.54 2.03 4.40
C GLY A 87 -5.22 2.74 4.12
N GLY A 88 -4.37 2.16 3.28
CA GLY A 88 -3.07 2.71 2.89
C GLY A 88 -2.02 2.55 3.97
N ARG A 89 -2.08 1.46 4.75
CA ARG A 89 -0.99 1.01 5.60
C ARG A 89 -0.10 0.12 4.75
N TRP A 90 1.09 0.60 4.43
CA TRP A 90 1.95 0.01 3.40
C TRP A 90 3.10 -0.76 4.01
N PHE A 91 3.39 -1.91 3.42
CA PHE A 91 4.69 -2.57 3.49
C PHE A 91 5.39 -2.40 2.13
N THR A 92 6.43 -1.56 2.10
CA THR A 92 7.21 -1.30 0.89
C THR A 92 7.94 -2.57 0.43
N HIS A 93 7.86 -2.85 -0.86
CA HIS A 93 8.65 -3.85 -1.57
C HIS A 93 9.41 -3.18 -2.71
N THR A 94 10.71 -3.41 -2.78
CA THR A 94 11.55 -2.95 -3.87
C THR A 94 11.38 -3.92 -5.04
N VAL A 95 11.11 -3.39 -6.23
CA VAL A 95 10.89 -4.19 -7.43
C VAL A 95 11.89 -3.81 -8.50
N GLU A 96 12.51 -4.82 -9.09
CA GLU A 96 13.45 -4.66 -10.19
C GLU A 96 13.04 -5.53 -11.37
N TRP A 97 12.98 -4.93 -12.55
CA TRP A 97 12.89 -5.65 -13.81
C TRP A 97 14.18 -6.45 -14.04
N THR A 98 14.03 -7.70 -14.47
CA THR A 98 15.17 -8.57 -14.79
C THR A 98 15.71 -8.29 -16.20
N GLU A 99 16.93 -8.77 -16.47
CA GLU A 99 17.51 -8.70 -17.81
C GLU A 99 16.65 -9.41 -18.86
N SER A 100 16.05 -10.56 -18.51
CA SER A 100 15.13 -11.27 -19.40
C SER A 100 13.90 -10.44 -19.76
N ALA A 101 13.36 -9.67 -18.81
CA ALA A 101 12.25 -8.76 -19.09
C ALA A 101 12.63 -7.67 -20.10
N PHE A 102 13.80 -7.06 -19.95
CA PHE A 102 14.29 -6.06 -20.89
C PHE A 102 14.52 -6.66 -22.29
N MET A 103 15.06 -7.87 -22.39
CA MET A 103 15.20 -8.56 -23.68
C MET A 103 13.85 -8.88 -24.32
N TYR A 104 12.87 -9.29 -23.52
CA TYR A 104 11.54 -9.66 -24.01
C TYR A 104 10.73 -8.44 -24.48
N HIS A 105 10.73 -7.35 -23.71
CA HIS A 105 9.90 -6.18 -23.99
C HIS A 105 10.61 -5.08 -24.79
N GLY A 106 11.95 -5.00 -24.72
CA GLY A 106 12.70 -3.81 -25.10
C GLY A 106 12.47 -2.68 -24.08
N PHE A 107 11.29 -2.06 -24.14
CA PHE A 107 10.78 -1.13 -23.12
C PHE A 107 9.76 -1.83 -22.25
N VAL A 108 10.02 -1.92 -20.95
CA VAL A 108 9.10 -2.59 -20.02
C VAL A 108 7.76 -1.85 -19.91
N PRO A 109 6.64 -2.57 -19.74
CA PRO A 109 5.33 -1.94 -19.61
C PRO A 109 5.21 -1.15 -18.29
N ILE A 110 4.25 -0.22 -18.25
CA ILE A 110 3.85 0.41 -16.99
C ILE A 110 2.94 -0.56 -16.24
N LEU A 111 3.35 -0.93 -15.03
CA LEU A 111 2.56 -1.73 -14.11
C LEU A 111 1.53 -0.84 -13.41
N LYS A 112 0.27 -1.27 -13.41
CA LYS A 112 -0.86 -0.45 -12.92
C LYS A 112 -1.67 -1.14 -11.82
N SER A 113 -1.42 -2.42 -11.58
CA SER A 113 -2.20 -3.23 -10.65
C SER A 113 -1.35 -4.31 -10.01
N TYR A 114 -1.85 -4.89 -8.92
CA TYR A 114 -1.26 -6.07 -8.33
C TYR A 114 -1.24 -7.27 -9.29
N GLU A 115 -2.26 -7.38 -10.14
CA GLU A 115 -2.33 -8.41 -11.19
C GLU A 115 -1.16 -8.28 -12.17
N ASP A 116 -0.78 -7.06 -12.57
CA ASP A 116 0.40 -6.85 -13.43
C ASP A 116 1.70 -7.28 -12.72
N ILE A 117 1.82 -6.99 -11.42
CA ILE A 117 2.97 -7.41 -10.61
C ILE A 117 3.05 -8.95 -10.58
N GLN A 118 1.94 -9.62 -10.25
CA GLN A 118 1.88 -11.09 -10.20
C GLN A 118 2.16 -11.72 -11.56
N TYR A 119 1.59 -11.16 -12.63
CA TYR A 119 1.80 -11.64 -14.00
C TYR A 119 3.29 -11.61 -14.36
N HIS A 120 3.95 -10.47 -14.16
CA HIS A 120 5.37 -10.33 -14.50
C HIS A 120 6.31 -11.07 -13.54
N GLU A 121 5.97 -11.16 -12.26
CA GLU A 121 6.70 -12.03 -11.32
C GLU A 121 6.62 -13.51 -11.75
N SER A 122 5.44 -13.98 -12.16
CA SER A 122 5.23 -15.37 -12.59
C SER A 122 6.03 -15.78 -13.84
N MET A 123 6.46 -14.79 -14.63
CA MET A 123 7.32 -14.97 -15.81
C MET A 123 8.81 -14.78 -15.48
N ASN A 124 9.18 -14.62 -14.22
CA ASN A 124 10.53 -14.24 -13.78
C ASN A 124 11.00 -12.91 -14.41
N HIS A 125 10.07 -12.00 -14.73
CA HIS A 125 10.39 -10.67 -15.24
C HIS A 125 10.67 -9.67 -14.11
N LEU A 126 10.22 -9.97 -12.89
CA LEU A 126 10.45 -9.14 -11.71
C LEU A 126 11.23 -9.91 -10.64
N VAL A 127 12.12 -9.19 -9.96
CA VAL A 127 12.64 -9.57 -8.65
C VAL A 127 11.99 -8.63 -7.63
N ILE A 128 11.32 -9.22 -6.64
CA ILE A 128 10.64 -8.49 -5.58
C ILE A 128 11.36 -8.75 -4.26
N THR A 129 11.89 -7.68 -3.66
CA THR A 129 12.59 -7.74 -2.38
C THR A 129 11.76 -7.03 -1.31
N PRO A 130 11.37 -7.70 -0.21
CA PRO A 130 10.66 -7.04 0.88
C PRO A 130 11.52 -5.94 1.53
N GLY A 131 10.89 -4.79 1.77
CA GLY A 131 11.57 -3.60 2.30
C GLY A 131 11.88 -2.56 1.23
N SER A 132 12.48 -1.46 1.69
CA SER A 132 12.82 -0.30 0.88
C SER A 132 14.30 -0.25 0.52
N PHE A 133 14.64 0.55 -0.48
CA PHE A 133 16.00 0.86 -0.92
C PHE A 133 16.50 2.16 -0.28
N ALA A 134 17.79 2.48 -0.45
CA ALA A 134 18.35 3.75 0.00
C ALA A 134 17.59 4.93 -0.64
N ASP A 135 17.17 5.90 0.15
CA ASP A 135 16.35 7.06 -0.26
C ASP A 135 14.92 6.73 -0.76
N GLY A 136 14.48 5.48 -0.62
CA GLY A 136 13.10 5.07 -0.85
C GLY A 136 12.13 5.46 0.28
N PRO A 137 10.83 5.16 0.15
CA PRO A 137 9.87 5.38 1.23
C PRO A 137 10.20 4.50 2.45
N PRO A 138 9.68 4.78 3.65
CA PRO A 138 9.91 3.91 4.80
C PRO A 138 9.43 2.47 4.52
N PRO A 139 10.05 1.44 5.12
CA PRO A 139 9.57 0.05 4.96
C PRO A 139 8.12 -0.13 5.38
N TYR A 140 7.69 0.56 6.44
CA TYR A 140 6.31 0.55 6.92
C TYR A 140 5.84 1.98 7.18
N PHE A 141 4.72 2.36 6.59
CA PHE A 141 4.16 3.69 6.75
C PHE A 141 2.67 3.70 6.42
N GLN A 142 2.02 4.82 6.71
CA GLN A 142 0.63 5.04 6.36
C GLN A 142 0.51 6.24 5.42
N CYS A 143 -0.21 6.02 4.32
CA CYS A 143 -0.46 7.01 3.29
C CYS A 143 -1.75 6.63 2.54
N PRO A 144 -2.94 7.01 3.03
CA PRO A 144 -4.21 6.67 2.39
C PRO A 144 -4.30 7.22 0.97
N LEU A 145 -4.97 6.46 0.09
CA LEU A 145 -5.18 6.84 -1.30
C LEU A 145 -6.35 7.80 -1.43
N LEU A 146 -6.20 8.77 -2.33
CA LEU A 146 -7.19 9.79 -2.64
C LEU A 146 -7.48 9.79 -4.14
N PRO A 147 -8.73 10.04 -4.57
CA PRO A 147 -9.01 10.21 -5.99
C PRO A 147 -8.22 11.39 -6.55
N VAL A 148 -7.63 11.23 -7.73
CA VAL A 148 -6.97 12.33 -8.46
C VAL A 148 -8.00 13.38 -8.86
N LYS A 149 -7.59 14.65 -8.93
CA LYS A 149 -8.44 15.79 -9.33
C LYS A 149 -7.84 16.58 -10.48
#